data_AF-A0A6N2I1L8-F1
#
_entry.id   AF-A0A6N2I1L8-F1
#
_cell.length_a   1.000
_cell.length_b   1.000
_cell.length_c   1.000
_cell.angle_alpha   90.00
_cell.angle_beta   90.00
_cell.angle_gamma   90.00
#
_symmetry.space_group_name_H-M   'P 1'
#
loop_
_entity.id
_entity.type
_entity.pdbx_description
1 polymer ?
#
loop_
_entity_poly.entity_id
_entity_poly.type
_entity_poly.pdbx_seq_one_letter_code
_entity_poly.pdbx_strand_id
1 'polypeptide(L)'
;SPGPCPPRPVPPRARQAVLAAGGGRDAAGRALAKVLGEVAACASVPEGAAFSAKLNRAAYTVGGLVAGGHLSADAAEQALRDAAEQARPGQERRYDAIIRSGLNAGRLRPLSPGGRA
;
A
#
# COMPACT_ATOMS: atom_id res chain seq x y z
N SER A 1 13.38 22.94 16.34
CA SER A 1 12.42 21.85 16.06
C SER A 1 12.48 21.46 14.59
N PRO A 2 12.71 20.19 14.22
CA PRO A 2 12.59 19.78 12.83
C PRO A 2 11.10 19.61 12.49
N GLY A 3 10.64 20.30 11.45
CA GLY A 3 9.26 20.20 10.97
C GLY A 3 8.97 18.84 10.32
N PRO A 4 7.69 18.46 10.15
CA PRO A 4 7.32 17.20 9.51
C PRO A 4 7.75 17.18 8.04
N CYS A 5 8.47 16.12 7.64
CA CYS A 5 8.82 15.89 6.23
C CYS A 5 7.54 15.74 5.39
N PRO A 6 7.47 16.38 4.20
CA PRO A 6 6.35 16.20 3.29
C PRO A 6 6.27 14.74 2.80
N PRO A 7 5.06 14.19 2.57
CA PRO A 7 4.89 12.87 1.99
C PRO A 7 5.52 12.85 0.59
N ARG A 8 6.35 11.84 0.32
CA ARG A 8 7.02 11.70 -0.97
C ARG A 8 5.99 11.38 -2.06
N PRO A 9 6.15 11.92 -3.27
CA PRO A 9 5.27 11.60 -4.39
C PRO A 9 5.26 10.09 -4.65
N VAL A 10 4.07 9.51 -4.78
CA VAL A 10 3.91 8.10 -5.19
C VAL A 10 4.54 7.93 -6.57
N PRO A 11 5.32 6.85 -6.82
CA PRO A 11 5.96 6.63 -8.10
C PRO A 11 4.95 6.59 -9.26
N PRO A 12 5.32 7.10 -10.45
CA PRO A 12 4.43 7.15 -11.62
C PRO A 12 3.87 5.77 -12.00
N ARG A 13 4.66 4.71 -11.84
CA ARG A 13 4.23 3.32 -12.16
C ARG A 13 3.16 2.80 -11.21
N ALA A 14 3.33 3.00 -9.90
CA ALA A 14 2.31 2.66 -8.92
C ALA A 14 1.00 3.41 -9.21
N ARG A 15 1.10 4.70 -9.53
CA ARG A 15 -0.04 5.53 -9.93
C ARG A 15 -0.72 5.05 -11.22
N GLN A 16 0.05 4.63 -12.22
CA GLN A 16 -0.48 4.10 -13.47
C GLN A 16 -1.20 2.75 -13.29
N ALA A 17 -0.70 1.87 -12.41
CA ALA A 17 -1.39 0.62 -12.07
C ALA A 17 -2.76 0.87 -11.43
N VAL A 18 -2.88 1.89 -10.58
CA VAL A 18 -4.17 2.32 -9.99
C VAL A 18 -5.13 2.81 -11.07
N LEU A 19 -4.63 3.60 -12.02
CA LEU A 19 -5.44 4.18 -13.10
C LEU A 19 -5.90 3.13 -14.11
N ALA A 20 -5.07 2.14 -14.41
CA ALA A 20 -5.38 1.05 -15.35
C ALA A 20 -6.40 0.05 -14.80
N ALA A 21 -6.52 -0.09 -13.46
CA ALA A 21 -7.37 -1.07 -12.81
C ALA A 21 -8.87 -0.68 -12.70
N GLY A 22 -9.29 0.48 -13.23
CA GLY A 22 -10.72 0.81 -13.35
C GLY A 22 -11.47 1.04 -12.03
N GLY A 23 -10.79 1.41 -10.94
CA GLY A 23 -11.44 1.70 -9.66
C GLY A 23 -12.30 2.96 -9.72
N GLY A 24 -13.52 2.94 -9.15
CA GLY A 24 -14.37 4.12 -8.95
C GLY A 24 -13.56 5.32 -8.47
N ARG A 25 -13.50 6.36 -9.30
CA ARG A 25 -12.27 7.06 -9.73
C ARG A 25 -11.54 7.94 -8.71
N ASP A 26 -11.85 7.87 -7.42
CA ASP A 26 -11.36 8.87 -6.48
C ASP A 26 -10.94 8.32 -5.11
N ALA A 27 -11.82 7.62 -4.40
CA ALA A 27 -11.55 7.27 -3.00
C ALA A 27 -10.63 6.06 -2.83
N ALA A 28 -10.84 4.98 -3.60
CA ALA A 28 -9.97 3.79 -3.58
C ALA A 28 -8.54 4.13 -4.03
N GLY A 29 -8.43 4.88 -5.13
CA GLY A 29 -7.13 5.30 -5.67
C GLY A 29 -6.37 6.23 -4.71
N ARG A 30 -7.07 7.16 -4.03
CA ARG A 30 -6.45 7.99 -2.98
C ARG A 30 -6.02 7.17 -1.78
N ALA A 31 -6.83 6.21 -1.33
CA ALA A 31 -6.49 5.34 -0.22
C ALA A 31 -5.22 4.52 -0.53
N LEU A 32 -5.17 3.91 -1.71
CA LEU A 32 -4.01 3.16 -2.19
C LEU A 32 -2.76 4.06 -2.30
N ALA A 33 -2.88 5.21 -2.97
CA ALA A 33 -1.78 6.16 -3.10
C ALA A 33 -1.22 6.62 -1.75
N LYS A 34 -2.10 6.87 -0.78
CA LYS A 34 -1.72 7.27 0.58
C LYS A 34 -0.92 6.18 1.28
N VAL A 35 -1.43 4.96 1.34
CA VAL A 35 -0.75 3.87 2.08
C VAL A 35 0.57 3.47 1.43
N LEU A 36 0.66 3.49 0.09
CA LEU A 36 1.92 3.25 -0.62
C LEU A 36 2.95 4.35 -0.38
N GLY A 37 2.52 5.62 -0.34
CA GLY A 37 3.39 6.75 0.00
C GLY A 37 3.97 6.66 1.41
N GLU A 38 3.18 6.21 2.39
CA GLU A 38 3.64 5.99 3.77
C GLU A 38 4.73 4.91 3.86
N VAL A 39 4.60 3.83 3.08
CA VAL A 39 5.60 2.75 2.99
C VAL A 39 6.87 3.26 2.29
N ALA A 40 6.75 3.90 1.14
CA ALA A 40 7.90 4.45 0.39
C ALA A 40 8.67 5.50 1.22
N ALA A 41 7.97 6.28 2.06
CA ALA A 41 8.59 7.25 2.95
C ALA A 41 9.52 6.61 4.00
N CYS A 42 9.39 5.31 4.30
CA CYS A 42 10.33 4.62 5.17
C CYS A 42 11.76 4.61 4.63
N ALA A 43 12.00 4.87 3.34
CA ALA A 43 13.36 4.90 2.78
C ALA A 43 14.29 5.94 3.45
N SER A 44 13.75 7.02 4.06
CA SER A 44 14.59 8.04 4.75
C SER A 44 14.66 7.87 6.25
N VAL A 45 14.14 6.77 6.80
CA VAL A 45 14.27 6.45 8.23
C VAL A 45 14.99 5.12 8.34
N PRO A 46 16.07 4.97 9.12
CA PRO A 46 16.82 3.72 9.22
C PRO A 46 16.09 2.63 10.02
N GLU A 47 15.12 2.97 10.88
CA GLU A 47 14.44 2.01 11.75
C GLU A 47 13.46 1.07 11.00
N GLY A 48 13.56 -0.23 11.28
CA GLY A 48 12.81 -1.29 10.59
C GLY A 48 11.41 -1.60 11.15
N ALA A 49 11.14 -1.27 12.43
CA ALA A 49 9.84 -1.54 13.06
C ALA A 49 8.73 -0.67 12.44
N ALA A 50 9.03 0.61 12.20
CA ALA A 50 8.10 1.53 11.53
C ALA A 50 7.77 1.08 10.11
N PHE A 51 8.74 0.52 9.37
CA PHE A 51 8.51 -0.05 8.03
C PHE A 51 7.58 -1.25 8.08
N SER A 52 7.88 -2.24 8.93
CA SER A 52 7.10 -3.49 8.99
C SER A 52 5.64 -3.23 9.39
N ALA A 53 5.41 -2.33 10.36
CA ALA A 53 4.06 -1.95 10.79
C ALA A 53 3.28 -1.19 9.69
N LYS A 54 3.93 -0.25 9.00
CA LYS A 54 3.30 0.50 7.89
C LYS A 54 2.99 -0.40 6.70
N LEU A 55 3.91 -1.30 6.34
CA LEU A 55 3.70 -2.26 5.27
C LEU A 55 2.54 -3.22 5.60
N ASN A 56 2.47 -3.73 6.83
CA ASN A 56 1.38 -4.58 7.26
C ASN A 56 0.02 -3.86 7.19
N ARG A 57 -0.04 -2.61 7.68
CA ARG A 57 -1.25 -1.78 7.60
C ARG A 57 -1.66 -1.48 6.16
N ALA A 58 -0.69 -1.20 5.29
CA ALA A 58 -0.93 -1.00 3.86
C ALA A 58 -1.51 -2.28 3.25
N ALA A 59 -0.88 -3.42 3.47
CA ALA A 59 -1.34 -4.72 2.97
C ALA A 59 -2.75 -5.09 3.48
N TYR A 60 -3.05 -4.84 4.76
CA TYR A 60 -4.39 -5.02 5.32
C TYR A 60 -5.45 -4.15 4.61
N THR A 61 -5.13 -2.87 4.42
CA THR A 61 -6.04 -1.92 3.77
C THR A 61 -6.28 -2.30 2.31
N VAL A 62 -5.21 -2.62 1.59
CA VAL A 62 -5.29 -3.03 0.18
C VAL A 62 -6.04 -4.36 0.04
N GLY A 63 -5.84 -5.30 0.96
CA GLY A 63 -6.60 -6.56 0.99
C GLY A 63 -8.11 -6.33 1.11
N GLY A 64 -8.52 -5.36 1.92
CA GLY A 64 -9.92 -4.95 2.01
C GLY A 64 -10.46 -4.33 0.72
N LEU A 65 -9.65 -3.52 0.02
CA LEU A 65 -10.01 -2.96 -1.30
C LEU A 65 -10.15 -4.04 -2.38
N VAL A 66 -9.28 -5.07 -2.34
CA VAL A 66 -9.37 -6.24 -3.22
C VAL A 66 -10.67 -6.99 -2.98
N ALA A 67 -11.00 -7.27 -1.71
CA ALA A 67 -12.25 -7.94 -1.37
C ALA A 67 -13.50 -7.09 -1.67
N GLY A 68 -13.39 -5.76 -1.68
CA GLY A 68 -14.43 -4.85 -2.14
C GLY A 68 -14.55 -4.73 -3.67
N GLY A 69 -13.70 -5.41 -4.44
CA GLY A 69 -13.71 -5.37 -5.90
C GLY A 69 -13.14 -4.08 -6.51
N HIS A 70 -12.43 -3.27 -5.74
CA HIS A 70 -11.86 -1.99 -6.20
C HIS A 70 -10.46 -2.10 -6.80
N LEU A 71 -9.80 -3.25 -6.61
CA LEU A 71 -8.44 -3.53 -7.07
C LEU A 71 -8.28 -5.04 -7.29
N SER A 72 -7.51 -5.44 -8.30
CA SER A 72 -7.16 -6.86 -8.46
C SER A 72 -6.11 -7.29 -7.43
N ALA A 73 -6.11 -8.57 -7.06
CA ALA A 73 -5.13 -9.11 -6.12
C ALA A 73 -3.68 -8.99 -6.64
N ASP A 74 -3.48 -9.21 -7.94
CA ASP A 74 -2.15 -9.13 -8.55
C ASP A 74 -1.63 -7.69 -8.58
N ALA A 75 -2.49 -6.72 -8.93
CA ALA A 75 -2.11 -5.30 -8.91
C ALA A 75 -1.83 -4.81 -7.49
N ALA A 76 -2.59 -5.30 -6.50
CA ALA A 76 -2.35 -5.04 -5.09
C ALA A 76 -0.97 -5.54 -4.63
N GLU A 77 -0.66 -6.81 -4.91
CA GLU A 77 0.60 -7.43 -4.51
C GLU A 77 1.80 -6.74 -5.18
N GLN A 78 1.70 -6.48 -6.49
CA GLN A 78 2.77 -5.79 -7.23
C GLN A 78 3.00 -4.37 -6.69
N ALA A 79 1.94 -3.58 -6.45
CA ALA A 79 2.10 -2.22 -5.96
C ALA A 79 2.72 -2.15 -4.56
N LEU A 80 2.39 -3.13 -3.69
CA LEU A 80 2.99 -3.24 -2.36
C LEU A 80 4.47 -3.66 -2.44
N ARG A 81 4.82 -4.61 -3.33
CA ARG A 81 6.20 -5.02 -3.57
C ARG A 81 7.05 -3.87 -4.07
N ASP A 82 6.58 -3.13 -5.07
CA ASP A 82 7.30 -1.99 -5.63
C ASP A 82 7.61 -0.93 -4.55
N ALA A 83 6.61 -0.61 -3.69
CA ALA A 83 6.80 0.34 -2.60
C ALA A 83 7.73 -0.20 -1.50
N ALA A 84 7.67 -1.50 -1.21
CA ALA A 84 8.53 -2.16 -0.23
C ALA A 84 9.99 -2.20 -0.68
N GLU A 85 10.24 -2.60 -1.94
CA GLU A 85 11.58 -2.64 -2.53
C GLU A 85 12.20 -1.24 -2.59
N GLN A 86 11.42 -0.22 -2.96
CA GLN A 86 11.90 1.17 -2.91
C GLN A 86 12.30 1.61 -1.49
N ALA A 87 11.56 1.17 -0.47
CA ALA A 87 11.83 1.56 0.90
C ALA A 87 12.99 0.78 1.53
N ARG A 88 13.14 -0.49 1.15
CA ARG A 88 14.09 -1.46 1.72
C ARG A 88 14.58 -2.45 0.66
N PRO A 89 15.51 -2.02 -0.21
CA PRO A 89 16.03 -2.88 -1.28
C PRO A 89 16.63 -4.17 -0.75
N GLY A 90 16.40 -5.28 -1.47
CA GLY A 90 17.02 -6.57 -1.18
C GLY A 90 16.44 -7.32 0.04
N GLN A 91 15.32 -6.86 0.60
CA GLN A 91 14.61 -7.52 1.71
C GLN A 91 13.36 -8.30 1.25
N GLU A 92 13.33 -8.76 0.00
CA GLU A 92 12.21 -9.48 -0.66
C GLU A 92 11.49 -10.48 0.23
N ARG A 93 12.22 -11.47 0.73
CA ARG A 93 11.64 -12.54 1.57
C ARG A 93 10.90 -12.00 2.79
N ARG A 94 11.41 -10.93 3.39
CA ARG A 94 10.85 -10.33 4.61
C ARG A 94 9.57 -9.57 4.29
N TYR A 95 9.58 -8.70 3.30
CA TYR A 95 8.40 -7.91 2.99
C TYR A 95 7.31 -8.75 2.32
N ASP A 96 7.65 -9.78 1.55
CA ASP A 96 6.67 -10.68 0.94
C ASP A 96 5.82 -11.42 1.99
N ALA A 97 6.44 -11.89 3.07
CA ALA A 97 5.70 -12.52 4.18
C ALA A 97 4.69 -11.56 4.82
N ILE A 98 5.08 -10.29 5.01
CA ILE A 98 4.22 -9.24 5.57
C ILE A 98 3.08 -8.91 4.62
N ILE A 99 3.37 -8.76 3.33
CA ILE A 99 2.39 -8.45 2.27
C ILE A 99 1.34 -9.56 2.21
N ARG A 100 1.77 -10.82 2.11
CA ARG A 100 0.85 -11.97 2.01
C ARG A 100 -0.06 -12.09 3.23
N SER A 101 0.52 -11.98 4.44
CA SER A 101 -0.24 -12.05 5.69
C SER A 101 -1.25 -10.89 5.80
N GLY A 102 -0.80 -9.67 5.53
CA GLY A 102 -1.65 -8.48 5.57
C GLY A 102 -2.78 -8.52 4.54
N LEU A 103 -2.48 -8.89 3.29
CA LEU A 103 -3.49 -9.02 2.23
C LEU A 103 -4.55 -10.05 2.60
N ASN A 104 -4.15 -11.23 3.10
CA ASN A 104 -5.09 -12.26 3.51
C ASN A 104 -6.00 -11.76 4.64
N ALA A 105 -5.42 -11.17 5.70
CA ALA A 105 -6.19 -10.60 6.80
C ALA A 105 -7.13 -9.47 6.35
N GLY A 106 -6.68 -8.62 5.42
CA GLY A 106 -7.49 -7.54 4.85
C GLY A 106 -8.67 -8.05 4.03
N ARG A 107 -8.49 -9.13 3.27
CA ARG A 107 -9.55 -9.73 2.44
C ARG A 107 -10.74 -10.24 3.26
N LEU A 108 -10.50 -10.58 4.53
CA LEU A 108 -11.57 -10.97 5.47
C LEU A 108 -12.46 -9.78 5.87
N ARG A 109 -12.05 -8.55 5.55
CA ARG A 109 -12.78 -7.32 5.89
C ARG A 109 -12.87 -6.38 4.67
N PRO A 110 -13.83 -6.63 3.76
CA PRO A 110 -14.03 -5.80 2.57
C PRO A 110 -14.15 -4.31 2.93
N LEU A 111 -13.48 -3.46 2.17
CA LEU A 111 -13.53 -2.01 2.33
C LEU A 111 -14.21 -1.39 1.10
N SER A 112 -15.22 -0.55 1.36
CA SER A 112 -15.88 0.28 0.36
C SER A 112 -15.48 1.75 0.56
N PRO A 113 -14.48 2.26 -0.17
CA PRO A 113 -14.06 3.65 -0.06
C PRO A 113 -15.13 4.54 -0.71
N GLY A 114 -15.99 5.15 0.11
CA GLY A 114 -17.01 6.11 -0.31
C GLY A 114 -18.46 5.73 0.04
N GLY A 115 -18.71 4.51 0.52
CA GLY A 115 -20.02 4.12 1.05
C GLY A 115 -20.01 4.23 2.57
N ARG A 116 -20.88 5.09 3.13
CA ARG A 116 -21.40 4.80 4.46
C ARG A 116 -22.10 3.45 4.36
N ALA A 117 -21.83 2.55 5.30
CA ALA A 117 -22.68 1.40 5.54
C ALA A 117 -24.14 1.83 5.72
#